data_AF-A0A923SPJ0-F1
#
_entry.id   AF-A0A923SPJ0-F1
#
_cell.length_a   1.000
_cell.length_b   1.000
_cell.length_c   1.000
_cell.angle_alpha   90.00
_cell.angle_beta   90.00
_cell.angle_gamma   90.00
#
_symmetry.space_group_name_H-M   'P 1'
#
loop_
_entity.id
_entity.type
_entity.pdbx_description
1 polymer ?
#
loop_
_entity_poly.entity_id
_entity_poly.type
_entity_poly.pdbx_seq_one_letter_code
_entity_poly.pdbx_strand_id
1 'polypeptide(L)'
;MKKFIEEFKTFALRGNMMDMAVGVIIGGAFSAIVTSLTDNFINPILNFVTGGQVYTLQDVAGFASAFISALVNFFIMAFVLFCLLKGINKLVALGSRKKEEAPATKKCPFCLSDIPVEATRCAHCTSLLETECTDNQIQNA
;
A
#
# COMPACT_ATOMS: atom_id res chain seq x y z
N MET A 1 -31.87 14.61 14.39
CA MET A 1 -30.88 14.54 13.28
C MET A 1 -29.53 15.14 13.62
N LYS A 2 -29.44 16.35 14.23
CA LYS A 2 -28.14 16.96 14.60
C LYS A 2 -27.30 16.09 15.56
N LYS A 3 -27.90 15.49 16.59
CA LYS A 3 -27.21 14.57 17.52
C LYS A 3 -26.55 13.37 16.83
N PHE A 4 -27.22 12.75 15.87
CA PHE A 4 -26.69 11.59 15.15
C PHE A 4 -25.50 11.97 14.26
N ILE A 5 -25.53 13.17 13.66
CA ILE A 5 -24.42 13.69 12.86
C ILE A 5 -23.22 14.05 13.75
N GLU A 6 -23.45 14.57 14.97
CA GLU A 6 -22.38 14.85 15.93
C GLU A 6 -21.74 13.57 16.47
N GLU A 7 -22.54 12.54 16.81
CA GLU A 7 -22.05 11.23 17.21
C GLU A 7 -21.31 10.52 16.07
N PHE A 8 -21.82 10.59 14.85
CA PHE A 8 -21.16 10.03 13.67
C PHE A 8 -19.85 10.74 13.34
N LYS A 9 -19.82 12.09 13.42
CA LYS A 9 -18.59 12.86 13.23
C LYS A 9 -17.55 12.50 14.29
N THR A 10 -17.97 12.36 15.55
CA THR A 10 -17.08 11.98 16.66
C THR A 10 -16.56 10.53 16.49
N PHE A 11 -17.37 9.65 15.92
CA PHE A 11 -16.97 8.28 15.59
C PHE A 11 -16.01 8.22 14.39
N ALA A 12 -16.31 8.94 13.30
CA ALA A 12 -15.50 8.98 12.08
C ALA A 12 -14.15 9.68 12.29
N LEU A 13 -14.08 10.68 13.16
CA LEU A 13 -12.82 11.37 13.53
C LEU A 13 -11.91 10.52 14.43
N ARG A 14 -12.32 9.32 14.83
CA ARG A 14 -11.44 8.39 15.51
C ARG A 14 -10.38 7.93 14.51
N GLY A 15 -9.15 8.46 14.62
CA GLY A 15 -8.06 8.23 13.67
C GLY A 15 -7.83 6.75 13.33
N ASN A 16 -7.91 5.85 14.32
CA ASN A 16 -7.78 4.41 14.12
C ASN A 16 -8.82 3.81 13.13
N MET A 17 -10.01 4.40 13.01
CA MET A 17 -11.01 3.99 12.03
C MET A 17 -10.70 4.54 10.64
N MET A 18 -10.28 5.80 10.55
CA MET A 18 -10.02 6.47 9.28
C MET A 18 -8.87 5.80 8.52
N ASP A 19 -7.76 5.51 9.22
CA ASP A 19 -6.58 4.88 8.60
C ASP A 19 -6.87 3.45 8.14
N MET A 20 -7.66 2.71 8.92
CA MET A 20 -8.10 1.37 8.55
C MET A 20 -9.06 1.39 7.36
N ALA A 21 -10.01 2.35 7.33
CA ALA A 21 -10.94 2.52 6.22
C ALA A 21 -10.22 2.87 4.91
N VAL A 22 -9.23 3.77 4.95
CA VAL A 22 -8.41 4.11 3.78
C VAL A 22 -7.65 2.86 3.28
N GLY A 23 -7.09 2.06 4.18
CA GLY A 23 -6.43 0.80 3.83
C GLY A 23 -7.34 -0.20 3.11
N VAL A 24 -8.58 -0.37 3.56
CA VAL A 24 -9.56 -1.26 2.91
C VAL A 24 -9.97 -0.76 1.53
N ILE A 25 -10.20 0.55 1.39
CA ILE A 25 -10.62 1.16 0.11
C ILE A 25 -9.51 1.03 -0.93
N ILE A 26 -8.27 1.36 -0.56
CA ILE A 26 -7.11 1.24 -1.46
C ILE A 26 -6.84 -0.23 -1.78
N GLY A 27 -6.92 -1.12 -0.78
CA GLY A 27 -6.76 -2.56 -0.97
C GLY A 27 -7.80 -3.14 -1.93
N GLY A 28 -9.06 -2.73 -1.81
CA GLY A 28 -10.14 -3.14 -2.71
C GLY A 28 -9.94 -2.66 -4.15
N ALA A 29 -9.56 -1.38 -4.32
CA ALA A 29 -9.30 -0.80 -5.64
C ALA A 29 -8.10 -1.46 -6.34
N PHE A 30 -7.02 -1.70 -5.61
CA PHE A 30 -5.83 -2.35 -6.17
C PHE A 30 -6.09 -3.82 -6.53
N SER A 31 -6.83 -4.54 -5.68
CA SER A 31 -7.30 -5.90 -5.99
C SER A 31 -8.13 -5.93 -7.28
N ALA A 32 -9.05 -4.97 -7.48
CA ALA A 32 -9.84 -4.88 -8.70
C ALA A 32 -8.99 -4.67 -9.97
N ILE A 33 -7.94 -3.83 -9.89
CA ILE A 33 -6.99 -3.63 -11.01
C ILE A 33 -6.27 -4.94 -11.34
N VAL A 34 -5.76 -5.64 -10.32
CA VAL A 34 -5.03 -6.91 -10.49
C VAL A 34 -5.94 -8.01 -11.05
N THR A 35 -7.18 -8.11 -10.56
CA THR A 35 -8.19 -9.03 -11.08
C THR A 35 -8.51 -8.71 -12.53
N SER A 36 -8.72 -7.42 -12.88
CA SER A 36 -8.99 -7.03 -14.27
C SER A 36 -7.83 -7.36 -15.22
N LEU A 37 -6.58 -7.20 -14.79
CA LEU A 37 -5.41 -7.57 -15.60
C LEU A 37 -5.34 -9.08 -15.80
N THR A 38 -5.59 -9.84 -14.73
CA THR A 38 -5.54 -11.31 -14.78
C THR A 38 -6.66 -11.86 -15.67
N ASP A 39 -7.89 -11.38 -15.47
CA ASP A 39 -9.05 -11.88 -16.20
C ASP A 39 -9.01 -11.50 -17.69
N ASN A 40 -8.56 -10.29 -18.01
CA ASN A 40 -8.58 -9.79 -19.39
C ASN A 40 -7.32 -10.12 -20.20
N PHE A 41 -6.17 -10.36 -19.56
CA PHE A 41 -4.94 -10.67 -20.29
C PHE A 41 -4.45 -12.10 -20.04
N ILE A 42 -4.53 -12.59 -18.81
CA ILE A 42 -3.85 -13.84 -18.45
C ILE A 42 -4.73 -15.04 -18.69
N ASN A 43 -5.98 -15.02 -18.23
CA ASN A 43 -6.96 -16.07 -18.54
C ASN A 43 -7.08 -16.36 -20.05
N PRO A 44 -7.15 -15.37 -20.97
CA PRO A 44 -7.18 -15.67 -22.39
C PRO A 44 -5.86 -16.25 -22.93
N ILE A 45 -4.69 -15.82 -22.42
CA ILE A 45 -3.41 -16.40 -22.79
C ILE A 45 -3.31 -17.85 -22.29
N LEU A 46 -3.76 -18.13 -21.07
CA LEU A 46 -3.81 -19.47 -20.51
C LEU A 46 -4.75 -20.38 -21.30
N ASN A 47 -5.93 -19.88 -21.66
CA ASN A 47 -6.89 -20.60 -22.49
C ASN A 47 -6.34 -20.90 -23.89
N PHE A 48 -5.59 -19.96 -24.46
CA PHE A 48 -4.95 -20.15 -25.76
C PHE A 48 -3.81 -21.18 -25.70
N VAL A 49 -2.92 -21.09 -24.72
CA VAL A 49 -1.78 -22.01 -24.54
C VAL A 49 -2.24 -23.42 -24.15
N THR A 50 -3.30 -23.52 -23.37
CA THR A 50 -3.91 -24.80 -22.95
C THR A 50 -4.91 -25.33 -23.99
N GLY A 51 -5.02 -24.69 -25.16
CA GLY A 51 -5.72 -25.23 -26.33
C GLY A 51 -7.25 -25.21 -26.27
N GLY A 52 -7.86 -24.19 -25.62
CA GLY A 52 -9.31 -24.06 -25.53
C GLY A 52 -10.00 -25.12 -24.66
N GLN A 53 -9.21 -26.01 -24.05
CA GLN A 53 -9.72 -26.88 -23.02
C GLN A 53 -9.85 -26.04 -21.74
N VAL A 54 -11.06 -25.50 -21.55
CA VAL A 54 -11.67 -25.62 -20.22
C VAL A 54 -11.43 -27.07 -19.81
N TYR A 55 -11.07 -27.35 -18.56
CA TYR A 55 -10.93 -28.72 -18.04
C TYR A 55 -12.26 -29.49 -18.11
N THR A 56 -12.76 -29.75 -19.31
CA THR A 56 -13.99 -30.40 -19.67
C THR A 56 -13.63 -31.68 -20.38
N LEU A 57 -13.23 -32.67 -19.58
CA LEU A 57 -13.60 -34.04 -19.88
C LEU A 57 -14.86 -34.27 -19.07
N GLN A 58 -15.99 -34.38 -19.77
CA GLN A 58 -17.33 -34.14 -19.24
C GLN A 58 -17.80 -34.96 -18.03
N ASP A 59 -17.03 -35.83 -17.34
CA ASP A 59 -17.66 -36.64 -16.27
C ASP A 59 -16.81 -37.36 -15.19
N VAL A 60 -15.67 -36.84 -14.72
CA VAL A 60 -15.05 -37.45 -13.51
C VAL A 60 -14.60 -36.40 -12.49
N ALA A 61 -15.57 -36.02 -11.64
CA ALA A 61 -15.44 -35.20 -10.43
C ALA A 61 -15.27 -33.68 -10.63
N GLY A 62 -16.39 -32.98 -10.89
CA GLY A 62 -16.47 -31.51 -11.02
C GLY A 62 -16.00 -30.67 -9.82
N PHE A 63 -15.53 -31.29 -8.73
CA PHE A 63 -14.81 -30.61 -7.64
C PHE A 63 -13.28 -30.57 -7.85
N ALA A 64 -12.70 -31.55 -8.54
CA ALA A 64 -11.24 -31.66 -8.69
C ALA A 64 -10.68 -30.66 -9.70
N SER A 65 -11.34 -30.49 -10.86
CA SER A 65 -10.89 -29.56 -11.91
C SER A 65 -11.08 -28.09 -11.52
N ALA A 66 -12.20 -27.76 -10.85
CA ALA A 66 -12.45 -26.41 -10.35
C ALA A 66 -11.42 -26.00 -9.28
N PHE A 67 -11.03 -26.92 -8.40
CA PHE A 67 -10.03 -26.66 -7.36
C PHE A 67 -8.62 -26.47 -7.94
N ILE A 68 -8.22 -27.32 -8.90
CA ILE A 68 -6.90 -27.19 -9.55
C ILE A 68 -6.83 -25.89 -10.36
N SER A 69 -7.89 -25.53 -11.08
CA SER A 69 -7.98 -24.25 -11.79
C SER A 69 -7.89 -23.05 -10.84
N ALA A 70 -8.58 -23.11 -9.69
CA ALA A 70 -8.50 -22.06 -8.66
C ALA A 70 -7.08 -21.93 -8.07
N LEU A 71 -6.39 -23.04 -7.84
CA LEU A 71 -5.00 -23.04 -7.37
C LEU A 71 -4.05 -22.43 -8.41
N VAL A 72 -4.17 -22.83 -9.69
CA VAL A 72 -3.36 -22.28 -10.77
C VAL A 72 -3.59 -20.76 -10.89
N ASN A 73 -4.85 -20.31 -10.88
CA ASN A 73 -5.18 -18.89 -10.90
C ASN A 73 -4.68 -18.13 -9.66
N PHE A 74 -4.70 -18.75 -8.47
CA PHE A 74 -4.15 -18.15 -7.25
C PHE A 74 -2.64 -17.89 -7.37
N PHE A 75 -1.87 -18.88 -7.82
CA PHE A 75 -0.42 -18.72 -8.01
C PHE A 75 -0.09 -17.71 -9.11
N ILE A 76 -0.88 -17.68 -10.18
CA ILE A 76 -0.70 -16.74 -11.29
C ILE A 76 -1.03 -15.31 -10.85
N MET A 77 -2.15 -15.07 -10.16
CA MET A 77 -2.48 -13.75 -9.60
C MET A 77 -1.42 -13.28 -8.62
N ALA A 78 -0.94 -14.16 -7.73
CA ALA A 78 0.12 -13.83 -6.79
C ALA A 78 1.42 -13.43 -7.52
N PHE A 79 1.77 -14.16 -8.58
CA PHE A 79 2.95 -13.85 -9.41
C PHE A 79 2.81 -12.50 -10.12
N VAL A 80 1.62 -12.18 -10.63
CA VAL A 80 1.34 -10.93 -11.36
C VAL A 80 1.35 -9.74 -10.42
N LEU A 81 0.70 -9.88 -9.26
CA LEU A 81 0.75 -8.90 -8.19
C LEU A 81 2.20 -8.62 -7.77
N PHE A 82 3.00 -9.67 -7.60
CA PHE A 82 4.42 -9.54 -7.33
C PHE A 82 5.19 -8.83 -8.46
N CYS A 83 4.93 -9.18 -9.73
CA CYS A 83 5.53 -8.52 -10.88
C CYS A 83 5.15 -7.04 -10.98
N LEU A 84 3.89 -6.68 -10.72
CA LEU A 84 3.41 -5.29 -10.72
C LEU A 84 4.05 -4.48 -9.59
N LEU A 85 4.06 -5.01 -8.37
CA LEU A 85 4.72 -4.36 -7.23
C LEU A 85 6.22 -4.23 -7.46
N LYS A 86 6.87 -5.24 -8.05
CA LYS A 86 8.28 -5.16 -8.44
C LYS A 86 8.51 -4.15 -9.57
N GLY A 87 7.58 -4.03 -10.51
CA GLY A 87 7.62 -3.03 -11.58
C GLY A 87 7.53 -1.61 -11.03
N ILE A 88 6.56 -1.35 -10.14
CA ILE A 88 6.41 -0.06 -9.47
C ILE A 88 7.60 0.21 -8.55
N ASN A 89 8.02 -0.74 -7.72
CA ASN A 89 9.20 -0.57 -6.86
C ASN A 89 10.48 -0.32 -7.68
N LYS A 90 10.60 -0.93 -8.87
CA LYS A 90 11.73 -0.71 -9.77
C LYS A 90 11.64 0.64 -10.49
N LEU A 91 10.44 1.10 -10.86
CA LEU A 91 10.21 2.43 -11.45
C LEU A 91 10.37 3.54 -10.43
N VAL A 92 9.95 3.33 -9.18
CA VAL A 92 10.21 4.23 -8.06
C VAL A 92 11.70 4.21 -7.71
N ALA A 93 12.37 3.06 -7.72
CA ALA A 93 13.83 2.99 -7.52
C ALA A 93 14.64 3.60 -8.68
N LEU A 94 14.15 3.52 -9.93
CA LEU A 94 14.76 4.20 -11.08
C LEU A 94 14.39 5.70 -11.13
N GLY A 95 13.21 6.06 -10.64
CA GLY A 95 12.64 7.41 -10.68
C GLY A 95 12.89 8.27 -9.44
N SER A 96 13.42 7.69 -8.36
CA SER A 96 13.72 8.43 -7.12
C SER A 96 15.20 8.78 -7.01
N ARG A 97 15.57 9.85 -7.71
CA ARG A 97 16.09 10.99 -6.96
C ARG A 97 14.91 11.93 -6.67
N LYS A 98 14.47 11.91 -5.40
CA LYS A 98 13.75 13.00 -4.69
C LYS A 98 12.27 13.25 -5.06
N LYS A 99 11.32 12.78 -4.22
CA LYS A 99 10.34 13.57 -3.43
C LYS A 99 9.11 12.73 -2.98
N GLU A 100 8.73 12.91 -1.71
CA GLU A 100 7.57 12.34 -0.95
C GLU A 100 7.62 10.81 -0.74
N GLU A 101 7.80 10.25 0.47
CA GLU A 101 7.50 10.69 1.84
C GLU A 101 8.72 10.40 2.75
N ALA A 102 9.52 11.42 3.04
CA ALA A 102 10.32 11.42 4.27
C ALA A 102 9.49 12.21 5.29
N PRO A 103 9.38 11.75 6.56
CA PRO A 103 8.56 12.42 7.56
C PRO A 103 8.96 13.89 7.62
N ALA A 104 8.07 14.77 7.19
CA ALA A 104 8.30 16.22 7.15
C ALA A 104 8.31 16.83 8.59
N THR A 105 8.36 15.99 9.61
CA THR A 105 8.31 16.34 11.02
C THR A 105 9.46 15.66 11.78
N LYS A 106 10.37 16.48 12.32
CA LYS A 106 11.34 16.06 13.34
C LYS A 106 10.68 16.22 14.71
N LYS A 107 10.83 15.23 15.60
CA LYS A 107 10.40 15.39 16.99
C LYS A 107 11.34 16.33 17.71
N CYS A 108 10.80 17.30 18.41
CA CYS A 108 11.59 18.17 19.26
C CYS A 108 12.24 17.34 20.39
N PRO A 109 13.57 17.43 20.61
CA PRO A 109 14.21 16.77 21.74
C PRO A 109 13.80 17.33 23.11
N PHE A 110 13.24 18.55 23.15
CA PHE A 110 12.84 19.20 24.40
C PHE A 110 11.37 18.94 24.76
N CYS A 111 10.46 19.07 23.80
CA CYS A 111 9.01 19.01 24.06
C CYS A 111 8.29 17.88 23.33
N LEU A 112 9.00 17.02 22.58
CA LEU A 112 8.48 15.83 21.89
C LEU A 112 7.35 16.09 20.87
N SER A 113 6.99 17.34 20.62
CA SER A 113 6.02 17.73 19.61
C SER A 113 6.62 17.67 18.21
N ASP A 114 5.76 17.43 17.21
CA ASP A 114 6.15 17.37 15.80
C ASP A 114 6.43 18.79 15.26
N ILE A 115 7.64 18.99 14.73
CA ILE A 115 8.11 20.28 14.18
C ILE A 115 8.56 20.06 12.74
N PRO A 116 8.29 20.98 11.80
CA PRO A 116 8.85 20.91 10.46
C PRO A 116 10.38 20.84 10.46
N VAL A 117 10.95 20.01 9.59
CA VAL A 117 12.40 19.67 9.58
C VAL A 117 13.30 20.92 9.48
N GLU A 118 12.84 21.98 8.83
CA GLU A 118 13.60 23.22 8.62
C GLU A 118 13.42 24.27 9.74
N ALA A 119 12.59 24.02 10.75
CA ALA A 119 12.41 25.00 11.82
C ALA A 119 13.66 25.10 12.70
N THR A 120 14.17 26.32 12.81
CA THR A 120 15.25 26.76 13.72
C THR A 120 14.74 27.05 15.13
N ARG A 121 13.42 27.13 15.31
CA ARG A 121 12.78 27.38 16.60
C ARG A 121 11.52 26.53 16.75
N CYS A 122 11.37 25.87 17.88
CA CYS A 122 10.16 25.11 18.18
C CYS A 122 8.98 26.06 18.47
N ALA A 123 7.83 25.84 17.84
CA ALA A 123 6.62 26.62 18.10
C ALA A 123 5.98 26.34 19.48
N HIS A 124 6.24 25.17 20.06
CA HIS A 124 5.60 24.75 21.30
C HIS A 124 6.40 25.11 22.56
N CYS A 125 7.73 24.91 22.54
CA CYS A 125 8.60 25.21 23.68
C CYS A 125 9.57 26.37 23.43
N THR A 126 9.54 26.98 22.24
CA THR A 126 10.30 28.20 21.93
C THR A 126 11.83 28.03 21.95
N SER A 127 12.33 26.81 22.15
CA SER A 127 13.75 26.48 22.12
C SER A 127 14.33 26.63 20.72
N LEU A 128 15.58 27.06 20.67
CA LEU A 128 16.38 27.16 19.44
C LEU A 128 16.92 25.77 19.13
N LEU A 129 16.69 25.29 17.90
CA LEU A 129 17.23 24.03 17.39
C LEU A 129 18.27 24.40 16.34
N GLU A 130 19.55 24.31 16.71
CA GLU A 130 20.65 24.59 15.78
C GLU A 130 20.58 23.59 14.61
N THR A 131 20.48 24.13 13.40
CA THR A 131 20.34 23.37 12.15
C THR A 131 21.71 22.91 11.69
N GLU A 132 22.07 21.67 11.99
CA GLU A 132 23.19 21.00 11.30
C GLU A 132 22.63 20.21 10.11
N CYS A 133 22.96 20.69 8.91
CA CYS A 133 22.80 19.90 7.69
C CYS A 133 23.84 18.77 7.69
N THR A 134 23.33 17.54 7.67
CA THR A 134 23.95 16.28 7.19
C THR A 134 25.16 15.72 7.95
N ASP A 135 24.97 14.47 8.38
CA ASP A 135 25.97 13.42 8.60
C ASP A 135 27.12 13.69 9.59
N ASN A 136 26.97 13.07 10.78
CA ASN A 136 28.00 12.19 11.32
C ASN A 136 29.34 12.84 11.70
N GLN A 137 29.34 13.66 12.76
CA GLN A 137 30.37 13.76 13.82
C GLN A 137 29.61 14.38 15.02
N ILE A 138 29.31 13.70 16.11
CA ILE A 138 30.20 13.54 17.26
C ILE A 138 29.71 12.30 18.03
N GLN A 139 30.46 11.21 17.87
CA GLN A 139 30.57 10.16 18.87
C GLN A 139 31.43 10.69 20.03
N ASN A 140 31.09 10.28 21.26
CA ASN A 140 32.00 10.13 22.40
C ASN A 140 32.73 11.39 22.91
N ALA A 141 32.15 12.02 23.94
CA ALA A 141 32.88 12.56 25.10
C ALA A 141 31.93 12.60 26.31
#